data_AF-A0A327NKW9-F1
#
_entry.id   AF-A0A327NKW9-F1
#
_cell.length_a   1.000
_cell.length_b   1.000
_cell.length_c   1.000
_cell.angle_alpha   90.00
_cell.angle_beta   90.00
_cell.angle_gamma   90.00
#
_symmetry.space_group_name_H-M   'P 1'
#
loop_
_entity.id
_entity.type
_entity.pdbx_description
1 polymer ?
#
loop_
_entity_poly.entity_id
_entity_poly.type
_entity_poly.pdbx_seq_one_letter_code
_entity_poly.pdbx_strand_id
1 'polypeptide(L)'
;MSDFNFCDKHSAWGLVLGKDSYWSPIKNVDVDNFSGAGQYYAKDKQRVYFSDHVVKGADPVTFKETTYLQAKDKNRTYSSGFGATNQN
;
A
#
# COMPACT_ATOMS: atom_id res chain seq x y z
N MET A 1 -6.33 -0.43 -8.79
CA MET A 1 -6.84 0.10 -7.50
C MET A 1 -6.97 -1.04 -6.51
N SER A 2 -7.04 -0.73 -5.22
CA SER A 2 -7.32 -1.69 -4.14
C SER A 2 -8.51 -1.19 -3.31
N ASP A 3 -9.04 -2.02 -2.41
CA ASP A 3 -10.15 -1.65 -1.53
C ASP A 3 -9.80 -0.47 -0.59
N PHE A 4 -8.50 -0.23 -0.36
CA PHE A 4 -8.00 0.86 0.48
C PHE A 4 -7.28 1.98 -0.29
N ASN A 5 -7.15 1.85 -1.61
CA ASN A 5 -6.39 2.80 -2.41
C ASN A 5 -7.08 3.12 -3.73
N PHE A 6 -7.29 4.41 -3.94
CA PHE A 6 -7.89 4.97 -5.14
C PHE A 6 -6.90 5.94 -5.80
N CYS A 7 -6.88 6.04 -7.12
CA CYS A 7 -6.18 7.13 -7.81
C CYS A 7 -7.01 7.68 -8.97
N ASP A 8 -6.75 8.93 -9.31
CA ASP A 8 -7.21 9.58 -10.52
C ASP A 8 -6.02 10.02 -11.39
N LYS A 9 -6.29 10.80 -12.44
CA LYS A 9 -5.26 11.30 -13.38
C LYS A 9 -4.24 12.30 -12.79
N HIS A 10 -4.44 12.76 -11.55
CA HIS A 10 -3.63 13.79 -10.91
C HIS A 10 -3.14 13.41 -9.51
N SER A 11 -3.81 12.49 -8.81
CA SER A 11 -3.52 12.15 -7.41
C SER A 11 -3.91 10.71 -7.08
N ALA A 12 -3.23 10.16 -6.07
CA ALA A 12 -3.66 8.93 -5.41
C ALA A 12 -4.05 9.22 -3.97
N TRP A 13 -4.96 8.42 -3.44
CA TRP A 13 -5.48 8.51 -2.09
C TRP A 13 -5.45 7.15 -1.41
N GLY A 14 -5.23 7.20 -0.10
CA GLY A 14 -5.37 6.07 0.80
C GLY A 14 -6.54 6.26 1.74
N LEU A 15 -7.29 5.20 2.01
CA LEU A 15 -8.40 5.22 2.95
C LEU A 15 -7.87 5.16 4.38
N VAL A 16 -7.95 6.26 5.11
CA VAL A 16 -7.63 6.30 6.55
C VAL A 16 -8.81 5.74 7.32
N LEU A 17 -8.58 4.66 8.07
CA LEU A 17 -9.57 4.06 8.96
C LEU A 17 -9.36 4.62 10.39
N GLY A 18 -10.37 5.27 10.94
CA GLY A 18 -10.31 5.88 12.27
C GLY A 18 -11.72 6.11 12.85
N LYS A 19 -11.84 7.07 13.77
CA LYS A 19 -13.17 7.50 14.28
C LYS A 19 -14.05 8.02 13.13
N ASP A 20 -13.42 8.73 12.20
CA ASP A 20 -14.01 9.15 10.93
C ASP A 20 -13.14 8.56 9.81
N SER A 21 -13.76 7.87 8.86
CA SER A 21 -13.07 7.33 7.68
C SER A 21 -13.00 8.39 6.59
N TYR A 22 -11.79 8.67 6.10
CA TYR A 22 -11.58 9.66 5.05
C TYR A 22 -10.44 9.28 4.09
N TRP A 23 -10.44 9.89 2.92
CA TRP A 23 -9.39 9.70 1.92
C TRP A 23 -8.27 10.71 2.14
N SER A 24 -7.05 10.23 2.36
CA SER A 24 -5.86 11.07 2.52
C SER A 24 -5.01 11.03 1.25
N PRO A 25 -4.59 12.17 0.69
CA PRO A 25 -3.77 12.20 -0.51
C PRO A 25 -2.36 11.67 -0.26
N ILE A 26 -1.93 10.75 -1.12
CA ILE A 26 -0.60 10.16 -1.09
C ILE A 26 0.36 11.10 -1.85
N LYS A 27 1.39 11.58 -1.14
CA LYS A 27 2.38 12.49 -1.73
C LYS A 27 3.42 11.73 -2.55
N ASN A 28 3.93 12.37 -3.61
CA ASN A 28 5.00 11.86 -4.46
C ASN A 28 4.70 10.48 -5.05
N VAL A 29 3.46 10.27 -5.47
CA VAL A 29 3.00 9.04 -6.12
C VAL A 29 3.11 9.18 -7.63
N ASP A 30 3.56 8.13 -8.28
CA ASP A 30 3.55 8.03 -9.73
C ASP A 30 2.16 7.52 -10.18
N VAL A 31 1.24 8.47 -10.43
CA VAL A 31 -0.16 8.18 -10.79
C VAL A 31 -0.29 7.41 -12.10
N ASP A 32 0.65 7.58 -13.03
CA ASP A 32 0.64 6.90 -14.33
C ASP A 32 0.92 5.40 -14.18
N ASN A 33 1.71 5.02 -13.17
CA ASN A 33 2.08 3.64 -12.88
C ASN A 33 1.35 3.07 -11.65
N PHE A 34 0.39 3.82 -11.09
CA PHE A 34 -0.33 3.39 -9.92
C PHE A 34 -1.29 2.26 -10.25
N SER A 35 -1.07 1.10 -9.61
CA SER A 35 -1.81 -0.13 -9.87
C SER A 35 -2.16 -0.85 -8.58
N GLY A 36 -3.20 -1.69 -8.62
CA GLY A 36 -3.52 -2.56 -7.50
C GLY A 36 -2.46 -3.66 -7.37
N ALA A 37 -1.96 -3.90 -6.16
CA ALA A 37 -0.98 -4.92 -5.83
C ALA A 37 -1.60 -6.12 -5.08
N GLY A 38 -2.91 -6.31 -5.26
CA GLY A 38 -3.74 -7.22 -4.50
C GLY A 38 -5.11 -6.61 -4.24
N GLN A 39 -5.85 -7.17 -3.29
CA GLN A 39 -7.12 -6.64 -2.83
C GLN A 39 -6.94 -5.42 -1.92
N TYR A 40 -5.90 -5.41 -1.08
CA TYR A 40 -5.71 -4.41 -0.03
C TYR A 40 -4.55 -3.45 -0.32
N TYR A 41 -3.54 -3.91 -1.05
CA TYR A 41 -2.34 -3.12 -1.35
C TYR A 41 -2.41 -2.50 -2.75
N ALA A 42 -1.75 -1.36 -2.91
CA ALA A 42 -1.49 -0.74 -4.20
C ALA A 42 0.01 -0.49 -4.38
N LYS A 43 0.46 -0.26 -5.60
CA LYS A 43 1.87 0.03 -5.88
C LYS A 43 2.02 0.96 -7.06
N ASP A 44 3.14 1.67 -7.08
CA ASP A 44 3.64 2.35 -8.26
C ASP A 44 5.00 1.76 -8.66
N LYS A 45 5.71 2.43 -9.58
CA LYS A 45 7.01 1.99 -10.09
C LYS A 45 8.11 1.94 -9.02
N GLN A 46 7.97 2.70 -7.93
CA GLN A 46 9.00 2.93 -6.93
C GLN A 46 8.61 2.48 -5.52
N ARG A 47 7.31 2.39 -5.22
CA ARG A 47 6.78 2.25 -3.87
C ARG A 47 5.54 1.36 -3.84
N VAL A 48 5.31 0.78 -2.67
CA VAL A 48 4.09 0.04 -2.35
C VAL A 48 3.34 0.79 -1.26
N TYR A 49 2.02 0.76 -1.35
CA TYR A 49 1.08 1.49 -0.53
C TYR A 49 0.08 0.54 0.10
N PHE A 50 -0.21 0.78 1.36
CA PHE A 50 -1.29 0.16 2.09
C PHE A 50 -2.11 1.27 2.72
N SER A 51 -3.35 1.48 2.27
CA SER A 51 -4.16 2.59 2.76
C SER A 51 -3.39 3.92 2.53
N ASP A 52 -3.30 4.83 3.48
CA ASP A 52 -2.56 6.10 3.37
C ASP A 52 -1.05 5.95 3.63
N HIS A 53 -0.59 4.75 3.98
CA HIS A 53 0.78 4.49 4.37
C HIS A 53 1.62 3.91 3.23
N VAL A 54 2.87 4.39 3.14
CA VAL A 54 3.89 3.80 2.26
C VAL A 54 4.58 2.65 2.99
N VAL A 55 4.60 1.47 2.38
CA VAL A 55 5.32 0.30 2.88
C VAL A 55 6.81 0.50 2.65
N LYS A 56 7.50 1.04 3.67
CA LYS A 56 8.93 1.36 3.56
C LYS A 56 9.78 0.12 3.33
N GLY A 57 10.64 0.18 2.31
CA GLY A 57 11.56 -0.90 1.94
C GLY A 57 10.90 -2.06 1.22
N ALA A 58 9.61 -1.95 0.86
CA ALA A 58 8.97 -2.89 -0.04
C ALA A 58 9.50 -2.74 -1.45
N ASP A 59 9.77 -3.87 -2.10
CA ASP A 59 10.13 -3.93 -3.51
C ASP A 59 8.87 -4.06 -4.38
N PRO A 60 8.40 -2.99 -5.05
CA PRO A 60 7.17 -3.02 -5.84
C PRO A 60 7.22 -4.01 -7.02
N VAL A 61 8.41 -4.37 -7.49
CA VAL A 61 8.57 -5.31 -8.61
C VAL A 61 8.22 -6.72 -8.16
N THR A 62 8.66 -7.10 -6.96
CA THR A 62 8.46 -8.46 -6.41
C THR A 62 7.33 -8.55 -5.39
N PHE A 63 6.72 -7.42 -5.03
CA PHE A 63 5.62 -7.36 -4.08
C PHE A 63 4.39 -8.11 -4.58
N LYS A 64 3.88 -9.00 -3.73
CA LYS A 64 2.69 -9.81 -3.98
C LYS A 64 1.90 -9.99 -2.69
N GLU A 65 0.61 -9.65 -2.74
CA GLU A 65 -0.34 -10.01 -1.70
C GLU A 65 -0.49 -11.54 -1.61
N THR A 66 -0.46 -12.08 -0.39
CA THR A 66 -0.48 -13.52 -0.13
C THR A 66 -1.81 -13.99 0.43
N THR A 67 -2.27 -13.38 1.50
CA THR A 67 -3.52 -13.71 2.18
C THR A 67 -4.12 -12.46 2.81
N TYR A 68 -5.20 -12.62 3.58
CA TYR A 68 -5.89 -11.53 4.27
C TYR A 68 -4.93 -10.56 4.95
N LEU A 69 -4.87 -9.33 4.44
CA LEU A 69 -4.04 -8.24 4.95
C LEU A 69 -2.52 -8.52 4.98
N GLN A 70 -2.06 -9.54 4.26
CA GLN A 70 -0.66 -9.94 4.21
C GLN A 70 -0.09 -9.88 2.80
N ALA A 71 1.17 -9.52 2.72
CA ALA A 71 1.92 -9.50 1.48
C ALA A 71 3.37 -9.92 1.72
N LYS A 72 4.08 -10.20 0.65
CA LYS A 72 5.51 -10.46 0.69
C LYS A 72 6.17 -9.87 -0.54
N ASP A 73 7.43 -9.52 -0.39
CA ASP A 73 8.33 -9.31 -1.51
C ASP A 73 9.49 -10.31 -1.44
N LYS A 74 10.48 -10.16 -2.31
CA LYS A 74 11.67 -11.05 -2.33
C LYS A 74 12.46 -11.04 -1.03
N ASN A 75 12.37 -9.96 -0.25
CA ASN A 75 13.21 -9.69 0.91
C ASN A 75 12.46 -9.87 2.24
N ARG A 76 11.16 -9.56 2.31
CA ARG A 76 10.39 -9.42 3.56
C ARG A 76 8.92 -9.80 3.38
N THR A 77 8.28 -10.10 4.49
CA THR A 77 6.82 -10.25 4.62
C THR A 77 6.23 -9.02 5.33
N TYR A 78 5.02 -8.66 4.94
CA TYR A 78 4.28 -7.48 5.40
C TYR A 78 2.90 -7.94 5.86
N SER A 79 2.46 -7.46 7.02
CA SER A 79 1.14 -7.74 7.58
C SER A 79 0.54 -6.43 8.02
N SER A 80 -0.73 -6.17 7.69
CA SER A 80 -1.33 -4.85 7.83
C SER A 80 -1.77 -4.47 9.25
N GLY A 81 -1.24 -5.12 10.28
CA GLY A 81 -1.30 -4.67 11.66
C GLY A 81 0.05 -4.11 12.07
N PHE A 82 0.26 -2.79 11.94
CA PHE A 82 1.42 -2.04 12.42
C PHE A 82 2.79 -2.74 12.28
N GLY A 83 3.07 -3.26 11.09
CA GLY A 83 4.33 -3.93 10.80
C GLY A 83 4.53 -5.21 11.60
N ALA A 84 5.39 -6.07 11.07
CA ALA A 84 6.27 -6.74 11.99
C ALA A 84 7.11 -5.66 12.69
N THR A 85 6.63 -5.05 13.78
CA THR A 85 7.56 -4.76 14.85
C THR A 85 8.15 -6.11 15.17
N ASN A 86 9.43 -6.31 14.85
CA ASN A 86 10.24 -7.29 15.54
C ASN A 86 9.97 -7.09 17.04
N GLN A 87 9.12 -7.93 17.62
CA GLN A 87 9.15 -8.17 19.04
C GLN A 87 10.44 -8.95 19.26
N ASN A 88 11.49 -8.21 19.63
CA ASN A 88 12.59 -8.77 20.41
C ASN A 88 12.04 -9.31 21.72
#